data_AF-A0A2V8YXH2-F1
#
_entry.id   AF-A0A2V8YXH2-F1
#
_cell.length_a   1.000
_cell.length_b   1.000
_cell.length_c   1.000
_cell.angle_alpha   90.00
_cell.angle_beta   90.00
_cell.angle_gamma   90.00
#
_symmetry.space_group_name_H-M   'P 1'
#
loop_
_entity.id
_entity.type
_entity.pdbx_description
1 polymer ?
#
loop_
_entity_poly.entity_id
_entity_poly.type
_entity_poly.pdbx_seq_one_letter_code
_entity_poly.pdbx_strand_id
1 'polypeptide(L)'
;MNRPPSCPARTSGEPSVSVAGVDGCRGGWVTFKVELPAHATSVEVVNLLTWLRERLPDLAWVGIDIPIGLLEGPRTCHKAAWKLLGQSRGSSVFPAPCRPALGAQTYAEASTIIRHRTTRGLSQQAWGIAAKIKQVDDAISPDCQRWGFEVHPEVSSGHSASAAR
;
A
#
# COMPACT_ATOMS: atom_id res chain seq x y z
N MET A 1 -43.05 7.78 -21.96
CA MET A 1 -42.22 7.89 -20.75
C MET A 1 -41.69 6.50 -20.41
N ASN A 2 -40.47 6.17 -20.84
CA ASN A 2 -39.87 4.86 -20.55
C ASN A 2 -39.14 4.93 -19.21
N ARG A 3 -39.59 4.10 -18.26
CA ARG A 3 -38.87 3.84 -17.01
C ARG A 3 -37.58 3.08 -17.35
N PRO A 4 -36.39 3.49 -16.86
CA PRO A 4 -35.19 2.68 -17.03
C PRO A 4 -35.38 1.31 -16.36
N PRO A 5 -34.72 0.24 -16.86
CA PRO A 5 -34.80 -1.08 -16.23
C PRO A 5 -34.33 -0.97 -14.78
N SER A 6 -35.18 -1.40 -13.86
CA SER A 6 -34.86 -1.51 -12.45
C SER A 6 -33.68 -2.46 -12.28
N CYS A 7 -32.68 -2.01 -11.52
CA CYS A 7 -31.56 -2.81 -11.04
C CYS A 7 -32.10 -4.16 -10.50
N PRO A 8 -31.57 -5.33 -10.90
CA PRO A 8 -32.08 -6.60 -10.42
C PRO A 8 -31.99 -6.66 -8.89
N ALA A 9 -33.09 -7.06 -8.27
CA ALA A 9 -33.17 -7.26 -6.83
C ALA A 9 -32.13 -8.30 -6.39
N ARG A 10 -31.47 -8.03 -5.24
CA ARG A 10 -30.51 -8.91 -4.57
C ARG A 10 -30.96 -10.37 -4.63
N THR A 11 -30.17 -11.22 -5.26
CA THR A 11 -30.16 -12.66 -4.96
C THR A 11 -29.50 -12.82 -3.60
N SER A 12 -30.33 -12.96 -2.56
CA SER A 12 -29.89 -13.27 -1.20
C SER A 12 -29.25 -14.67 -1.18
N GLY A 13 -27.93 -14.74 -1.01
CA GLY A 13 -27.25 -16.01 -0.70
C GLY A 13 -25.85 -16.20 -1.27
N GLU A 14 -25.38 -15.36 -2.20
CA GLU A 14 -23.99 -15.46 -2.67
C GLU A 14 -23.05 -14.90 -1.59
N PRO A 15 -21.99 -15.63 -1.20
CA PRO A 15 -20.99 -15.09 -0.28
C PRO A 15 -20.37 -13.84 -0.91
N SER A 16 -20.61 -12.68 -0.29
CA SER A 16 -19.99 -11.43 -0.70
C SER A 16 -18.55 -11.41 -0.20
N VAL A 17 -17.62 -11.09 -1.09
CA VAL A 17 -16.21 -10.89 -0.78
C VAL A 17 -15.84 -9.46 -1.07
N SER A 18 -14.95 -8.88 -0.27
CA SER A 18 -14.43 -7.54 -0.51
C SER A 18 -12.92 -7.53 -0.78
N VAL A 19 -12.51 -6.56 -1.60
CA VAL A 19 -11.11 -6.17 -1.79
C VAL A 19 -10.96 -4.70 -1.44
N ALA A 20 -9.81 -4.31 -0.91
CA ALA A 20 -9.57 -2.94 -0.49
C ALA A 20 -8.22 -2.38 -0.98
N GLY A 21 -8.18 -1.08 -1.23
CA GLY A 21 -6.97 -0.28 -1.34
C GLY A 21 -6.86 0.65 -0.13
N VAL A 22 -5.64 0.88 0.36
CA VAL A 22 -5.38 1.75 1.52
C VAL A 22 -4.23 2.70 1.21
N ASP A 23 -4.47 3.99 1.43
CA ASP A 23 -3.50 5.05 1.19
C ASP A 23 -3.41 6.03 2.37
N GLY A 24 -2.21 6.58 2.57
CA GLY A 24 -1.91 7.51 3.64
C GLY A 24 -2.34 8.93 3.29
N CYS A 25 -3.23 9.51 4.10
CA CYS A 25 -3.61 10.92 3.96
C CYS A 25 -3.24 11.73 5.21
N ARG A 26 -3.38 13.06 5.12
CA ARG A 26 -3.11 13.97 6.25
C ARG A 26 -4.00 13.69 7.47
N GLY A 27 -5.19 13.12 7.25
CA GLY A 27 -6.16 12.77 8.30
C GLY A 27 -6.01 11.36 8.89
N GLY A 28 -5.09 10.52 8.39
CA GLY A 28 -5.01 9.12 8.77
C GLY A 28 -4.81 8.22 7.57
N TRP A 29 -5.61 7.17 7.46
CA TRP A 29 -5.57 6.23 6.33
C TRP A 29 -6.93 6.22 5.67
N VAL A 30 -6.96 6.40 4.35
CA VAL A 30 -8.19 6.23 3.58
C VAL A 30 -8.24 4.82 3.03
N THR A 31 -9.38 4.15 3.18
CA THR A 31 -9.63 2.84 2.58
C THR A 31 -10.64 3.01 1.46
N PHE A 32 -10.40 2.37 0.31
CA PHE A 32 -11.37 2.20 -0.77
C PHE A 32 -11.70 0.72 -0.88
N LYS A 33 -12.95 0.35 -0.57
CA LYS A 33 -13.41 -1.05 -0.58
C LYS A 33 -14.34 -1.29 -1.76
N VAL A 34 -14.23 -2.47 -2.37
CA VAL A 34 -15.15 -2.98 -3.40
C VAL A 34 -15.70 -4.33 -2.94
N GLU A 35 -17.01 -4.44 -2.86
CA GLU A 35 -17.72 -5.69 -2.56
C GLU A 35 -18.15 -6.37 -3.87
N LEU A 36 -17.81 -7.64 -4.02
CA LEU A 36 -18.14 -8.47 -5.18
C LEU A 36 -19.24 -9.49 -4.81
N PRO A 37 -20.14 -9.83 -5.74
CA PRO A 37 -20.20 -9.37 -7.14
C PRO A 37 -20.99 -8.06 -7.33
N ALA A 38 -21.52 -7.46 -6.27
CA ALA A 38 -22.37 -6.26 -6.36
C ALA A 38 -21.64 -5.01 -6.89
N HIS A 39 -20.31 -5.01 -6.87
CA HIS A 39 -19.44 -3.86 -7.14
C HIS A 39 -19.82 -2.64 -6.29
N ALA A 40 -20.37 -2.87 -5.10
CA ALA A 40 -20.66 -1.79 -4.16
C ALA A 40 -19.34 -1.25 -3.62
N THR A 41 -19.21 0.08 -3.58
CA THR A 41 -17.97 0.74 -3.15
C THR A 41 -18.20 1.54 -1.89
N SER A 42 -17.19 1.56 -1.02
CA SER A 42 -17.19 2.42 0.17
C SER A 42 -15.82 3.06 0.38
N VAL A 43 -15.84 4.25 1.00
CA VAL A 43 -14.64 5.00 1.35
C VAL A 43 -14.73 5.43 2.80
N GLU A 44 -13.69 5.13 3.57
CA GLU A 44 -13.65 5.39 5.00
C GLU A 44 -12.25 5.89 5.40
N VAL A 45 -12.20 6.74 6.44
CA VAL A 45 -10.94 7.10 7.09
C VAL A 45 -10.79 6.25 8.34
N VAL A 46 -9.72 5.47 8.42
CA VAL A 46 -9.54 4.45 9.46
C VAL A 46 -8.23 4.64 10.22
N ASN A 47 -8.17 4.03 11.40
CA ASN A 47 -6.92 3.70 12.06
C ASN A 47 -6.38 2.39 11.49
N LEU A 48 -5.26 2.44 10.75
CA LEU A 48 -4.71 1.28 10.06
C LEU A 48 -4.41 0.10 11.00
N LEU A 49 -3.88 0.37 12.19
CA LEU A 49 -3.52 -0.68 13.15
C LEU A 49 -4.73 -1.49 13.56
N THR A 50 -5.79 -0.80 13.97
CA THR A 50 -7.05 -1.43 14.38
C THR A 50 -7.68 -2.15 13.20
N TRP A 51 -7.74 -1.48 12.03
CA TRP A 51 -8.36 -2.02 10.82
C TRP A 51 -7.70 -3.31 10.32
N LEU A 52 -6.36 -3.38 10.33
CA LEU A 52 -5.63 -4.60 9.94
C LEU A 52 -5.77 -5.74 10.97
N ARG A 53 -5.85 -5.40 12.26
CA ARG A 53 -6.00 -6.40 13.35
C ARG A 53 -7.39 -6.98 13.42
N GLU A 54 -8.41 -6.16 13.22
CA GLU A 54 -9.82 -6.59 13.31
C GLU A 54 -10.28 -7.34 12.08
N ARG A 55 -9.53 -7.27 10.96
CA ARG A 55 -9.76 -7.93 9.66
C ARG A 55 -11.23 -8.30 9.41
N LEU A 56 -11.89 -7.51 8.58
CA LEU A 56 -13.25 -7.82 8.12
C LEU A 56 -13.33 -9.27 7.58
N PRO A 57 -14.28 -10.10 8.05
CA PRO A 57 -14.37 -11.51 7.65
C PRO A 57 -14.52 -11.74 6.14
N ASP A 58 -15.15 -10.79 5.46
CA ASP A 58 -15.38 -10.79 4.01
C ASP A 58 -14.20 -10.21 3.22
N LEU A 59 -13.19 -9.61 3.86
CA LEU A 59 -12.04 -9.04 3.18
C LEU A 59 -11.08 -10.14 2.72
N ALA A 60 -11.01 -10.32 1.40
CA ALA A 60 -10.08 -11.24 0.76
C ALA A 60 -8.67 -10.66 0.64
N TRP A 61 -8.56 -9.42 0.16
CA TRP A 61 -7.26 -8.81 -0.16
C TRP A 61 -7.23 -7.31 0.14
N VAL A 62 -6.08 -6.82 0.59
CA VAL A 62 -5.80 -5.39 0.71
C VAL A 62 -4.50 -4.99 0.02
N GLY A 63 -4.53 -3.95 -0.79
CA GLY A 63 -3.34 -3.27 -1.29
C GLY A 63 -3.04 -2.04 -0.44
N ILE A 64 -1.79 -1.88 -0.01
CA ILE A 64 -1.35 -0.72 0.78
C ILE A 64 -0.26 0.00 -0.02
N ASP A 65 -0.47 1.29 -0.31
CA ASP A 65 0.49 2.13 -1.07
C ASP A 65 1.63 2.63 -0.19
N ILE A 66 2.37 1.68 0.38
CA ILE A 66 3.52 1.97 1.22
C ILE A 66 4.42 0.74 1.38
N PRO A 67 5.74 0.92 1.60
CA PRO A 67 6.64 -0.20 1.84
C PRO A 67 6.23 -1.14 2.99
N ILE A 68 6.19 -2.45 2.72
CA ILE A 68 5.95 -3.52 3.71
C ILE A 68 7.21 -4.40 3.84
N GLY A 69 7.47 -4.92 5.05
CA GLY A 69 8.56 -5.88 5.27
C GLY A 69 9.93 -5.23 5.19
N LEU A 70 10.11 -4.14 5.94
CA LEU A 70 11.39 -3.45 6.01
C LEU A 70 12.49 -4.34 6.59
N LEU A 71 13.69 -4.18 6.05
CA LEU A 71 14.89 -4.87 6.51
C LEU A 71 15.76 -3.91 7.33
N GLU A 72 16.70 -4.49 8.07
CA GLU A 72 17.78 -3.76 8.76
C GLU A 72 18.75 -3.05 7.78
N GLY A 73 18.76 -3.47 6.51
CA GLY A 73 19.62 -2.94 5.45
C GLY A 73 18.84 -2.72 4.13
N PRO A 74 19.54 -2.49 3.00
CA PRO A 74 18.90 -2.16 1.74
C PRO A 74 18.07 -3.34 1.20
N ARG A 75 16.85 -3.06 0.72
CA ARG A 75 15.96 -4.07 0.10
C ARG A 75 16.45 -4.42 -1.31
N THR A 76 16.63 -5.70 -1.62
CA THR A 76 16.98 -6.20 -2.97
C THR A 76 15.86 -5.98 -3.99
N CYS A 77 14.58 -6.01 -3.56
CA CYS A 77 13.43 -5.74 -4.43
C CYS A 77 13.52 -4.38 -5.13
N HIS A 78 14.14 -3.40 -4.46
CA HIS A 78 14.33 -2.06 -4.99
C HIS A 78 15.24 -2.03 -6.22
N LYS A 79 16.30 -2.87 -6.25
CA LYS A 79 17.20 -2.99 -7.40
C LYS A 79 16.49 -3.62 -8.60
N ALA A 80 15.57 -4.56 -8.37
CA ALA A 80 14.80 -5.19 -9.42
C ALA A 80 13.76 -4.23 -10.03
N ALA A 81 13.04 -3.48 -9.20
CA ALA A 81 12.10 -2.44 -9.65
C ALA A 81 12.81 -1.33 -10.45
N TRP A 82 13.98 -0.86 -9.99
CA TRP A 82 14.82 0.09 -10.74
C TRP A 82 15.26 -0.44 -12.11
N LYS A 83 15.65 -1.72 -12.19
CA LYS A 83 16.03 -2.36 -13.46
C LYS A 83 14.83 -2.48 -14.41
N LEU A 84 13.64 -2.77 -13.87
CA LEU A 84 12.41 -2.93 -14.66
C LEU A 84 11.88 -1.59 -15.20
N LEU A 85 11.96 -0.52 -14.40
CA LEU A 85 11.38 0.79 -14.72
C LEU A 85 12.30 1.71 -15.54
N GLY A 86 13.58 1.37 -15.67
CA GLY A 86 14.56 2.16 -16.42
C GLY A 86 14.83 3.55 -15.83
N GLN A 87 15.68 4.34 -16.48
CA GLN A 87 16.08 5.68 -15.99
C GLN A 87 14.93 6.70 -15.91
N SER A 88 13.87 6.54 -16.71
CA SER A 88 12.75 7.49 -16.77
C SER A 88 11.76 7.37 -15.61
N ARG A 89 11.67 6.19 -14.98
CA ARG A 89 10.75 5.93 -13.85
C ARG A 89 11.40 5.29 -12.63
N GLY A 90 12.67 4.91 -12.72
CA GLY A 90 13.44 4.40 -11.58
C GLY A 90 13.57 5.42 -10.44
N SER A 91 13.64 6.72 -10.74
CA SER A 91 13.66 7.78 -9.72
C SER A 91 12.35 7.94 -8.95
N SER A 92 11.22 7.45 -9.48
CA SER A 92 9.92 7.47 -8.79
C SER A 92 9.82 6.41 -7.69
N VAL A 93 10.64 5.36 -7.77
CA VAL A 93 10.79 4.37 -6.71
C VAL A 93 11.95 4.81 -5.84
N PHE A 94 11.64 5.47 -4.72
CA PHE A 94 12.64 5.84 -3.72
C PHE A 94 12.92 4.67 -2.78
N PRO A 95 14.18 4.43 -2.38
CA PRO A 95 14.47 3.34 -1.46
C PRO A 95 13.79 3.64 -0.13
N ALA A 96 12.95 2.70 0.30
CA ALA A 96 12.31 2.77 1.61
C ALA A 96 13.39 2.94 2.71
N PRO A 97 13.11 3.70 3.79
CA PRO A 97 13.99 3.75 4.93
C PRO A 97 14.25 2.34 5.47
N CYS A 98 15.46 2.07 5.97
CA CYS A 98 15.65 0.85 6.75
C CYS A 98 14.92 0.97 8.09
N ARG A 99 14.48 -0.16 8.65
CA ARG A 99 13.70 -0.17 9.90
C ARG A 99 14.28 0.69 11.04
N PRO A 100 15.60 0.69 11.32
CA PRO A 100 16.15 1.54 12.38
C PRO A 100 16.01 3.05 12.14
N ALA A 101 15.95 3.48 10.88
CA ALA A 101 15.78 4.90 10.56
C ALA A 101 14.37 5.41 10.90
N LEU A 102 13.40 4.51 11.12
CA LEU A 102 12.04 4.87 11.51
C LEU A 102 11.92 5.37 12.96
N GLY A 103 12.90 5.07 13.82
CA GLY A 103 12.94 5.56 15.21
C GLY A 103 13.53 6.96 15.36
N ALA A 104 14.17 7.47 14.30
CA ALA A 104 14.84 8.77 14.33
C ALA A 104 13.83 9.91 14.50
N GLN A 105 14.19 10.90 15.31
CA GLN A 105 13.36 12.08 15.56
C GLN A 105 13.62 13.19 14.53
N THR A 106 14.76 13.12 13.83
CA THR A 106 15.14 14.13 12.84
C THR A 106 15.65 13.50 11.55
N TYR A 107 15.50 14.25 10.44
CA TYR A 107 16.06 13.85 9.15
C TYR A 107 17.58 13.64 9.22
N ALA A 108 18.30 14.48 9.97
CA ALA A 108 19.75 14.38 10.11
C ALA A 108 20.17 13.06 10.78
N GLU A 109 19.47 12.68 11.85
CA GLU A 109 19.66 11.40 12.54
C GLU A 109 19.32 10.22 11.62
N ALA A 110 18.15 10.25 10.97
CA ALA A 110 17.72 9.20 10.05
C ALA A 110 18.70 9.02 8.89
N SER A 111 19.18 10.13 8.31
CA SER A 111 20.15 10.12 7.21
C SER A 111 21.52 9.57 7.66
N THR A 112 21.93 9.87 8.90
CA THR A 112 23.15 9.32 9.50
C THR A 112 23.03 7.80 9.66
N ILE A 113 21.93 7.31 10.23
CA ILE A 113 21.64 5.87 10.38
C ILE A 113 21.68 5.16 9.02
N ILE A 114 21.06 5.72 7.99
CA ILE A 114 21.03 5.12 6.65
C ILE A 114 22.41 5.11 5.99
N ARG A 115 23.21 6.17 6.15
CA ARG A 115 24.59 6.24 5.61
C ARG A 115 25.53 5.23 6.24
N HIS A 116 25.32 4.87 7.51
CA HIS A 116 26.10 3.79 8.14
C HIS A 116 25.78 2.41 7.58
N ARG A 117 24.62 2.23 6.95
CA ARG A 117 24.10 0.93 6.51
C ARG A 117 24.01 0.80 4.98
N THR A 118 24.14 1.90 4.25
CA THR A 118 24.01 1.98 2.80
C THR A 118 24.99 3.01 2.23
N THR A 119 25.21 2.99 0.92
CA THR A 119 26.12 3.95 0.25
C THR A 119 25.46 5.30 -0.06
N ARG A 120 24.18 5.51 0.27
CA ARG A 120 23.44 6.74 -0.01
C ARG A 120 22.72 7.25 1.25
N GLY A 121 22.36 8.52 1.27
CA GLY A 121 21.52 9.09 2.33
C GLY A 121 20.02 8.83 2.12
N LEU A 122 19.21 9.13 3.14
CA LEU A 122 17.75 9.15 3.06
C LEU A 122 17.28 10.27 2.10
N SER A 123 16.29 10.02 1.25
CA SER A 123 15.68 11.08 0.44
C SER A 123 14.65 11.87 1.26
N GLN A 124 14.44 13.16 0.94
CA GLN A 124 13.41 13.97 1.60
C GLN A 124 12.01 13.40 1.41
N GLN A 125 11.73 12.81 0.24
CA GLN A 125 10.44 12.16 -0.03
C GLN A 125 10.23 10.94 0.87
N ALA A 126 11.25 10.07 1.02
CA ALA A 126 11.17 8.91 1.91
C ALA A 126 11.06 9.34 3.39
N TRP A 127 11.68 10.45 3.78
CA TRP A 127 11.50 11.05 5.10
C TRP A 127 10.08 11.58 5.32
N GLY A 128 9.51 12.26 4.32
CA GLY A 128 8.16 12.83 4.40
C GLY A 128 7.07 11.79 4.68
N ILE A 129 7.27 10.54 4.26
CA ILE A 129 6.35 9.42 4.53
C ILE A 129 6.84 8.47 5.64
N ALA A 130 8.00 8.71 6.26
CA ALA A 130 8.60 7.79 7.24
C ALA A 130 7.65 7.48 8.42
N ALA A 131 6.88 8.46 8.88
CA ALA A 131 5.88 8.24 9.93
C ALA A 131 4.76 7.27 9.48
N LYS A 132 4.31 7.34 8.22
CA LYS A 132 3.34 6.42 7.65
C LYS A 132 3.94 5.03 7.48
N ILE A 133 5.19 4.95 7.03
CA ILE A 133 5.93 3.70 6.90
C ILE A 133 6.02 3.02 8.27
N LYS A 134 6.33 3.78 9.33
CA LYS A 134 6.34 3.27 10.70
C LYS A 134 4.97 2.73 11.15
N GLN A 135 3.89 3.45 10.86
CA GLN A 135 2.53 2.99 11.20
C GLN A 135 2.22 1.63 10.56
N VAL A 136 2.72 1.37 9.35
CA VAL A 136 2.53 0.08 8.67
C VAL A 136 3.45 -0.99 9.25
N ASP A 137 4.71 -0.67 9.53
CA ASP A 137 5.65 -1.59 10.17
C ASP A 137 5.13 -2.05 11.56
N ASP A 138 4.49 -1.15 12.30
CA ASP A 138 3.88 -1.44 13.59
C ASP A 138 2.55 -2.22 13.47
N ALA A 139 1.83 -2.08 12.36
CA ALA A 139 0.51 -2.67 12.15
C ALA A 139 0.51 -4.02 11.44
N ILE A 140 1.44 -4.23 10.53
CA ILE A 140 1.51 -5.45 9.73
C ILE A 140 2.02 -6.61 10.59
N SER A 141 1.26 -7.71 10.61
CA SER A 141 1.68 -8.96 11.22
C SER A 141 2.03 -10.01 10.15
N PRO A 142 2.71 -11.12 10.51
CA PRO A 142 2.90 -12.24 9.59
C PRO A 142 1.60 -12.82 9.03
N ASP A 143 0.49 -12.76 9.79
CA ASP A 143 -0.82 -13.18 9.31
C ASP A 143 -1.40 -12.18 8.30
N CYS A 144 -1.25 -10.87 8.56
CA CYS A 144 -1.68 -9.82 7.62
C CYS A 144 -1.01 -9.98 6.25
N GLN A 145 0.27 -10.39 6.20
CA GLN A 145 0.99 -10.59 4.93
C GLN A 145 0.47 -11.75 4.08
N ARG A 146 -0.48 -12.56 4.59
CA ARG A 146 -1.18 -13.57 3.79
C ARG A 146 -2.26 -12.98 2.89
N TRP A 147 -2.71 -11.75 3.17
CA TRP A 147 -3.82 -11.09 2.47
C TRP A 147 -3.59 -9.59 2.21
N GLY A 148 -2.55 -8.99 2.79
CA GLY A 148 -2.15 -7.60 2.59
C GLY A 148 -0.84 -7.49 1.82
N PHE A 149 -0.84 -6.66 0.78
CA PHE A 149 0.27 -6.52 -0.14
C PHE A 149 0.71 -5.06 -0.30
N GLU A 150 2.02 -4.85 -0.47
CA GLU A 150 2.60 -3.59 -0.93
C GLU A 150 2.21 -3.40 -2.40
N VAL A 151 1.53 -2.29 -2.69
CA VAL A 151 1.08 -1.95 -4.04
C VAL A 151 1.70 -0.62 -4.42
N HIS A 152 2.31 -0.56 -5.59
CA HIS A 152 2.91 0.65 -6.11
C HIS A 152 2.04 1.16 -7.26
N PRO A 153 1.35 2.31 -7.16
CA PRO A 153 0.52 2.83 -8.26
C PRO A 153 1.32 3.02 -9.56
N GLU A 154 2.63 3.28 -9.45
CA GLU A 154 3.57 3.40 -10.57
C GLU A 154 3.87 2.08 -11.30
N VAL A 155 3.65 0.92 -10.65
CA VAL A 155 3.85 -0.42 -11.24
C VAL A 155 2.52 -1.10 -11.58
N SER A 156 1.47 -0.82 -10.80
CA SER A 156 0.15 -1.47 -10.92
C SER A 156 -0.63 -1.04 -12.17
N SER A 157 -0.30 0.12 -12.74
CA SER A 157 -0.91 0.61 -13.99
C SER A 157 -0.29 -0.03 -15.25
N GLY A 158 0.70 -0.93 -15.12
CA GLY A 158 1.46 -1.48 -16.25
C GLY A 158 0.83 -2.68 -16.98
N HIS A 159 -0.30 -3.23 -16.52
CA HIS A 159 -0.88 -4.46 -17.09
C HIS A 159 -2.29 -4.33 -17.68
N SER A 160 -2.88 -3.13 -17.73
CA SER A 160 -4.24 -2.94 -18.28
C SER A 160 -4.28 -2.39 -19.71
N ALA A 161 -3.20 -2.47 -20.48
CA ALA A 161 -3.20 -2.05 -21.88
C ALA A 161 -2.37 -2.96 -22.80
N SER A 162 -2.80 -4.21 -22.97
CA SER A 162 -2.65 -4.96 -24.24
C SER A 162 -3.34 -6.32 -24.16
N ALA A 163 -4.67 -6.33 -24.14
CA ALA A 163 -5.46 -7.51 -24.50
C ALA A 163 -6.80 -7.06 -25.10
N ALA A 164 -6.70 -6.31 -26.20
CA ALA A 164 -7.77 -6.11 -27.16
C ALA A 164 -7.10 -5.80 -28.51
N ARG A 165 -6.81 -6.86 -29.25
CA ARG A 165 -6.80 -6.86 -30.71
C ARG A 165 -7.62 -8.04 -31.17
#